data_AF-A0A162H3Y9-F1
#
_entry.id   AF-A0A162H3Y9-F1
#
_cell.length_a   1.000
_cell.length_b   1.000
_cell.length_c   1.000
_cell.angle_alpha   90.00
_cell.angle_beta   90.00
_cell.angle_gamma   90.00
#
_symmetry.space_group_name_H-M   'P 1'
#
loop_
_entity.id
_entity.type
_entity.pdbx_description
1 polymer ?
#
loop_
_entity_poly.entity_id
_entity_poly.type
_entity_poly.pdbx_seq_one_letter_code
_entity_poly.pdbx_strand_id
1 'polypeptide(L)'
;MTFLFSVIGFASSWKIVPNKEVCMVNETHFARPQIAVPVGGKTYYGCCENCKKTLSENQSARTAKDALTGKTVDKANAVIAANPAGNVLYFENKKNFEQFVKRR
;
A
#
# COMPACT_ATOMS: atom_id res chain seq x y z
N MET A 1 -34.12 -26.30 17.16
CA MET A 1 -33.35 -25.80 16.00
C MET A 1 -32.34 -24.80 16.52
N THR A 2 -31.12 -25.27 16.81
CA THR A 2 -30.06 -24.49 17.44
C THR A 2 -29.40 -23.64 16.35
N PHE A 3 -29.65 -22.33 16.39
CA PHE A 3 -28.98 -21.36 15.52
C PHE A 3 -27.51 -21.27 15.94
N LEU A 4 -26.62 -21.84 15.12
CA LEU A 4 -25.18 -21.60 15.18
C LEU A 4 -24.91 -20.18 14.65
N PHE A 5 -24.91 -19.20 15.55
CA PHE A 5 -24.33 -17.89 15.27
C PHE A 5 -22.81 -18.04 15.17
N SER A 6 -22.32 -18.26 13.96
CA SER A 6 -20.90 -18.16 13.66
C SER A 6 -20.51 -16.68 13.70
N VAL A 7 -19.92 -16.26 14.82
CA VAL A 7 -19.35 -14.93 14.97
C VAL A 7 -18.04 -14.92 14.18
N ILE A 8 -18.11 -14.60 12.89
CA ILE A 8 -16.91 -14.35 12.09
C ILE A 8 -16.36 -13.00 12.52
N GLY A 9 -15.44 -13.02 13.49
CA GLY A 9 -14.61 -11.87 13.82
C GLY A 9 -13.66 -11.59 12.65
N PHE A 10 -14.01 -10.61 11.81
CA PHE A 10 -13.10 -10.07 10.81
C PHE A 10 -12.05 -9.21 11.53
N ALA A 11 -10.98 -9.83 12.04
CA ALA A 11 -9.80 -9.10 12.46
C ALA A 11 -9.28 -8.27 11.27
N SER A 12 -8.95 -7.01 11.53
CA SER A 12 -8.42 -6.05 10.57
C SER A 12 -7.16 -6.63 9.88
N SER A 13 -7.34 -7.12 8.65
CA SER A 13 -6.43 -8.03 7.96
C SER A 13 -5.26 -7.35 7.24
N TRP A 14 -4.99 -6.09 7.57
CA TRP A 14 -3.93 -5.29 6.97
C TRP A 14 -2.56 -5.74 7.45
N LYS A 15 -1.63 -5.97 6.52
CA LYS A 15 -0.25 -6.38 6.81
C LYS A 15 0.72 -5.49 6.05
N ILE A 16 1.84 -5.14 6.68
CA ILE A 16 2.94 -4.45 6.00
C ILE A 16 3.51 -5.39 4.93
N VAL A 17 3.71 -4.87 3.72
CA VAL A 17 4.24 -5.63 2.58
C VAL A 17 5.47 -4.94 2.00
N PRO A 18 6.38 -5.67 1.34
CA PRO A 18 7.54 -5.08 0.68
C PRO A 18 7.12 -4.14 -0.46
N ASN A 19 7.73 -2.95 -0.52
CA ASN A 19 7.43 -1.95 -1.56
C ASN A 19 7.61 -2.50 -2.99
N LYS A 20 8.59 -3.39 -3.17
CA LYS A 20 8.87 -4.05 -4.46
C LYS A 20 7.75 -4.94 -4.99
N GLU A 21 6.76 -5.29 -4.16
CA GLU A 21 5.65 -6.16 -4.54
C GLU A 21 4.37 -5.39 -4.87
N VAL A 22 4.43 -4.07 -4.85
CA VAL A 22 3.28 -3.19 -5.00
C VAL A 22 3.37 -2.41 -6.31
N CYS A 23 2.25 -2.34 -7.03
CA CYS A 23 2.09 -1.35 -8.08
C CYS A 23 1.64 -0.04 -7.45
N MET A 24 2.52 0.95 -7.43
CA MET A 24 2.28 2.27 -6.86
C MET A 24 1.33 3.13 -7.72
N VAL A 25 0.96 2.71 -8.93
CA VAL A 25 -0.01 3.44 -9.76
C VAL A 25 -1.43 2.95 -9.50
N ASN A 26 -1.62 1.63 -9.40
CA ASN A 26 -2.93 1.02 -9.25
C ASN A 26 -3.26 0.63 -7.79
N GLU A 27 -2.39 0.97 -6.84
CA GLU A 27 -2.59 0.71 -5.41
C GLU A 27 -2.90 -0.76 -5.10
N THR A 28 -2.15 -1.67 -5.75
CA THR A 28 -2.39 -3.11 -5.67
C THR A 28 -1.11 -3.88 -5.30
N HIS A 29 -1.23 -4.84 -4.38
CA HIS A 29 -0.18 -5.80 -4.02
C HIS A 29 -0.26 -7.08 -4.86
N PHE A 30 0.87 -7.53 -5.41
CA PHE A 30 0.94 -8.66 -6.34
C PHE A 30 1.74 -9.86 -5.80
N ALA A 31 2.26 -9.80 -4.57
CA ALA A 31 3.08 -10.84 -3.94
C ALA A 31 4.26 -11.35 -4.82
N ARG A 32 4.75 -10.51 -5.75
CA ARG A 32 5.90 -10.77 -6.62
C ARG A 32 6.62 -9.47 -6.94
N PRO A 33 7.93 -9.46 -7.24
CA PRO A 33 8.64 -8.26 -7.62
C PRO A 33 8.01 -7.55 -8.84
N GLN A 34 7.87 -6.24 -8.75
CA GLN A 34 7.37 -5.34 -9.79
C GLN A 34 8.55 -4.60 -10.46
N ILE A 35 8.26 -3.87 -11.54
CA ILE A 35 9.27 -3.13 -12.30
C ILE A 35 9.76 -1.95 -11.48
N ALA A 36 11.06 -1.89 -11.19
CA ALA A 36 11.70 -0.79 -10.48
C ALA A 36 11.82 0.45 -11.39
N VAL A 37 11.50 1.62 -10.83
CA VAL A 37 11.51 2.91 -11.52
C VAL A 37 12.32 3.91 -10.69
N PRO A 38 13.61 4.10 -10.98
CA PRO A 38 14.45 5.05 -10.26
C PRO A 38 14.12 6.49 -10.69
N VAL A 39 13.77 7.36 -9.73
CA VAL A 39 13.56 8.79 -9.96
C VAL A 39 14.08 9.60 -8.78
N GLY A 40 14.95 10.58 -9.03
CA GLY A 40 15.42 11.52 -7.99
C GLY A 40 16.10 10.84 -6.81
N GLY A 41 16.85 9.76 -7.05
CA GLY A 41 17.53 8.98 -6.00
C GLY A 41 16.63 8.03 -5.22
N LYS A 42 15.34 7.92 -5.58
CA LYS A 42 14.37 7.01 -4.96
C LYS A 42 13.91 5.95 -5.97
N THR A 43 13.37 4.83 -5.48
CA THR A 43 12.87 3.74 -6.31
C THR A 43 11.39 3.52 -6.10
N TYR A 44 10.63 3.57 -7.19
CA TYR A 44 9.20 3.28 -7.23
C TYR A 44 8.94 1.97 -7.98
N TYR A 45 7.72 1.45 -7.88
CA TYR A 45 7.39 0.13 -8.43
C TYR A 45 6.06 0.13 -9.20
N GLY A 46 6.08 -0.38 -10.43
CA GLY A 46 4.93 -0.47 -11.32
C GLY A 46 4.75 -1.86 -11.92
N CYS A 47 3.50 -2.26 -12.20
CA CYS A 47 3.21 -3.63 -12.69
C CYS A 47 3.35 -3.82 -14.21
N CYS A 48 3.49 -2.75 -14.98
CA CYS A 48 3.65 -2.80 -16.44
C CYS A 48 4.38 -1.55 -16.97
N GLU A 49 4.75 -1.55 -18.25
CA GLU A 49 5.45 -0.41 -18.89
C GLU A 49 4.65 0.90 -18.80
N ASN A 50 3.31 0.83 -18.87
CA ASN A 50 2.50 2.04 -18.68
C ASN A 50 2.62 2.59 -17.26
N CYS A 51 2.61 1.73 -16.23
CA CYS A 51 2.82 2.17 -14.85
C CYS A 51 4.23 2.75 -14.64
N LYS A 52 5.24 2.13 -15.27
CA LYS A 52 6.61 2.65 -15.27
C LYS A 52 6.69 4.04 -15.90
N LYS A 53 6.08 4.23 -17.07
CA LYS A 53 6.00 5.54 -17.74
C LYS A 53 5.34 6.58 -16.84
N THR A 54 4.18 6.25 -16.27
CA THR A 54 3.45 7.14 -15.34
C THR A 54 4.31 7.53 -14.14
N LEU A 55 5.05 6.60 -13.53
CA LEU A 55 5.92 6.89 -12.38
C LEU A 55 7.12 7.75 -12.75
N SER A 56 7.65 7.63 -13.98
CA SER A 56 8.75 8.47 -14.46
C SER A 56 8.28 9.90 -14.74
N GLU A 57 7.14 10.05 -15.40
CA GLU A 57 6.67 11.34 -15.93
C GLU A 57 5.79 12.13 -14.97
N ASN A 58 4.98 11.44 -14.15
CA ASN A 58 3.97 12.08 -13.32
C ASN A 58 4.35 12.03 -11.83
N GLN A 59 4.65 13.20 -11.26
CA GLN A 59 4.98 13.33 -9.85
C GLN A 59 3.81 12.95 -8.93
N SER A 60 2.56 13.18 -9.31
CA SER A 60 1.42 12.86 -8.44
C SER A 60 1.29 11.35 -8.22
N ALA A 61 1.69 10.54 -9.21
CA ALA A 61 1.72 9.08 -9.10
C ALA A 61 2.73 8.57 -8.07
N ARG A 62 3.73 9.38 -7.70
CA ARG A 62 4.76 9.08 -6.70
C ARG A 62 4.36 9.49 -5.28
N THR A 63 3.19 10.12 -5.10
CA THR A 63 2.68 10.60 -3.81
C THR A 63 1.41 9.86 -3.40
N ALA A 64 1.22 9.70 -2.09
CA ALA A 64 0.00 9.15 -1.50
C ALA A 64 -0.44 9.97 -0.28
N LYS A 65 -1.57 9.60 0.30
CA LYS A 65 -2.03 10.11 1.59
C LYS A 65 -1.81 9.05 2.67
N ASP A 66 -1.22 9.46 3.78
CA ASP A 66 -1.14 8.63 4.97
C ASP A 66 -2.57 8.28 5.44
N ALA A 67 -2.88 6.99 5.53
CA ALA A 67 -4.24 6.52 5.77
C ALA A 67 -4.77 6.80 7.19
N LEU A 68 -3.91 7.22 8.13
CA LEU A 68 -4.30 7.63 9.48
C LEU A 68 -4.49 9.15 9.59
N THR A 69 -3.55 9.92 9.04
CA THR A 69 -3.39 11.36 9.27
C THR A 69 -3.81 12.23 8.09
N GLY A 70 -3.92 11.66 6.88
CA GLY A 70 -4.21 12.39 5.65
C GLY A 70 -3.06 13.25 5.13
N LYS A 71 -1.86 13.19 5.74
CA LYS A 71 -0.68 13.92 5.25
C LYS A 71 -0.21 13.33 3.92
N THR A 72 0.32 14.18 3.05
CA THR A 72 0.97 13.71 1.81
C THR A 72 2.28 13.01 2.17
N VAL A 73 2.49 11.82 1.61
CA VAL A 73 3.72 11.03 1.77
C VAL A 73 4.27 10.63 0.41
N ASP A 74 5.59 10.45 0.34
CA ASP A 74 6.27 9.90 -0.82
C ASP A 74 6.18 8.37 -0.80
N LYS A 75 5.66 7.76 -1.88
CA LYS A 75 5.42 6.31 -1.94
C LYS A 75 6.69 5.47 -1.83
N ALA A 76 7.85 5.98 -2.24
CA ALA A 76 9.10 5.24 -2.12
C ALA A 76 9.56 5.10 -0.66
N ASN A 77 9.24 6.08 0.19
CA ASN A 77 9.63 6.11 1.61
C ASN A 77 8.51 5.69 2.57
N ALA A 78 7.28 5.54 2.07
CA ALA A 78 6.14 5.17 2.88
C ALA A 78 6.21 3.72 3.37
N VAL A 79 5.63 3.47 4.54
CA VAL A 79 5.24 2.13 4.96
C VAL A 79 3.99 1.74 4.19
N ILE A 80 4.05 0.59 3.50
CA ILE A 80 2.95 0.12 2.66
C ILE A 80 2.30 -1.08 3.31
N ALA A 81 0.97 -1.04 3.45
CA ALA A 81 0.19 -2.17 3.95
C ALA A 81 -0.83 -2.63 2.92
N ALA A 82 -1.06 -3.95 2.85
CA ALA A 82 -2.07 -4.54 2.00
C ALA A 82 -3.07 -5.38 2.79
N ASN A 83 -4.31 -5.45 2.31
CA ASN A 83 -5.32 -6.39 2.80
C ASN A 83 -5.34 -7.68 1.94
N PRO A 84 -6.07 -8.74 2.36
CA PRO A 84 -6.15 -10.00 1.60
C PRO A 84 -6.75 -9.86 0.19
N ALA A 85 -7.49 -8.78 -0.06
CA ALA A 85 -8.01 -8.46 -1.39
C ALA A 85 -7.00 -7.71 -2.28
N GLY A 86 -5.77 -7.48 -1.79
CA GLY A 86 -4.68 -6.84 -2.53
C GLY A 86 -4.72 -5.31 -2.54
N ASN A 87 -5.68 -4.68 -1.84
CA ASN A 87 -5.76 -3.22 -1.76
C ASN A 87 -4.62 -2.68 -0.90
N VAL A 88 -4.07 -1.53 -1.29
CA VAL A 88 -2.91 -0.93 -0.64
C VAL A 88 -3.27 0.37 0.10
N LEU A 89 -2.67 0.56 1.28
CA LEU A 89 -2.64 1.82 2.02
C LEU A 89 -1.20 2.23 2.31
N TYR A 90 -1.01 3.54 2.45
CA TYR A 90 0.29 4.16 2.71
C TYR A 90 0.30 4.82 4.09
N PHE A 91 1.47 4.81 4.72
CA PHE A 91 1.70 5.43 6.01
C PHE A 91 3.06 6.12 6.02
N GLU A 92 3.13 7.27 6.68
CA GLU A 92 4.36 8.04 6.92
C GLU A 92 5.38 7.22 7.70
N ASN A 93 4.91 6.36 8.61
CA ASN A 93 5.75 5.52 9.46
C ASN A 93 4.96 4.32 10.02
N LYS A 94 5.69 3.38 10.63
CA LYS A 94 5.12 2.17 11.22
C LYS A 94 4.15 2.46 12.37
N LYS A 95 4.38 3.52 13.16
CA LYS A 95 3.51 3.92 14.27
C LYS A 95 2.11 4.32 13.77
N ASN A 96 2.01 5.02 12.65
CA ASN A 96 0.73 5.36 12.03
C ASN A 96 -0.03 4.10 11.59
N PHE A 97 0.67 3.14 10.97
CA PHE A 97 0.08 1.84 10.63
C PHE A 97 -0.44 1.09 11.88
N GLU A 98 0.39 0.99 12.94
CA GLU A 98 0.02 0.32 14.18
C GLU A 98 -1.19 0.97 14.88
N GLN A 99 -1.27 2.30 14.84
CA GLN A 99 -2.43 3.03 15.35
C GLN A 99 -3.67 2.84 14.48
N PHE A 100 -3.52 2.76 13.16
CA PHE A 100 -4.61 2.51 12.22
C PHE A 100 -5.25 1.14 12.45
N VAL A 101 -4.44 0.08 12.61
CA VAL A 101 -4.98 -1.28 12.85
C VAL A 101 -5.61 -1.42 14.24
N LYS A 102 -5.13 -0.70 15.26
CA LYS A 102 -5.75 -0.71 16.60
C LYS A 102 -7.15 -0.11 16.65
N ARG A 103 -7.51 0.74 15.68
CA ARG A 103 -8.80 1.43 15.61
C ARG A 103 -9.86 0.65 14.81
N ARG A 104 -9.53 -0.50 14.23
CA ARG A 104 -10.42 -1.30 13.37
C ARG A 104 -10.56 -2.71 13.90
#